data_AF-A0A829H715-F1
#
_entry.id   AF-A0A829H715-F1
#
_cell.length_a   1.000
_cell.length_b   1.000
_cell.length_c   1.000
_cell.angle_alpha   90.00
_cell.angle_beta   90.00
_cell.angle_gamma   90.00
#
_symmetry.space_group_name_H-M   'P 1'
#
loop_
_entity.id
_entity.type
_entity.pdbx_description
1 polymer ?
#
loop_
_entity_poly.entity_id
_entity_poly.type
_entity_poly.pdbx_seq_one_letter_code
_entity_poly.pdbx_strand_id
1 'polypeptide(L)' 'NSLRALTKYIENISDADIMNLEMATGEPVVYDFDEKLNVNSKNKLD' A
#
# COMPACT_ATOMS: atom_id res chain seq x y z
N ASN A 1 -2.16 5.71 -9.40
CA ASN A 1 -3.17 6.79 -9.53
C ASN A 1 -4.49 6.56 -8.80
N SER A 2 -5.01 5.36 -8.57
CA SER A 2 -6.07 5.15 -7.54
C SER A 2 -5.55 4.25 -6.42
N LEU A 3 -5.01 3.08 -6.79
CA LEU A 3 -4.29 2.20 -5.87
C LEU A 3 -3.14 2.93 -5.17
N ARG A 4 -2.35 3.72 -5.90
CA ARG A 4 -1.30 4.57 -5.30
C ARG A 4 -1.84 5.53 -4.24
N ALA A 5 -3.02 6.12 -4.46
CA ALA A 5 -3.62 7.03 -3.49
C ALA A 5 -4.11 6.28 -2.25
N LEU A 6 -4.69 5.10 -2.44
CA LEU A 6 -5.11 4.21 -1.37
C LEU A 6 -3.90 3.72 -0.55
N THR A 7 -2.82 3.28 -1.21
CA THR A 7 -1.57 2.89 -0.55
C THR A 7 -0.92 4.05 0.18
N LYS A 8 -0.93 5.27 -0.39
CA LYS A 8 -0.44 6.47 0.31
C LYS A 8 -1.17 6.67 1.64
N TYR A 9 -2.49 6.53 1.65
CA TYR A 9 -3.32 6.69 2.83
C TYR A 9 -3.07 5.58 3.86
N ILE A 10 -3.09 4.33 3.41
CA ILE A 10 -2.94 3.14 4.26
C ILE A 10 -1.55 3.07 4.91
N GLU A 11 -0.50 3.38 4.16
CA GLU A 11 0.89 3.35 4.62
C GLU A 11 1.38 4.70 5.15
N ASN A 12 0.51 5.71 5.17
CA ASN A 12 0.80 7.06 5.64
C ASN A 12 2.05 7.69 4.99
N ILE A 13 2.19 7.48 3.68
CA ILE A 13 3.34 7.92 2.87
C ILE A 13 3.20 9.41 2.54
N SER A 14 4.30 10.16 2.63
CA SER A 14 4.32 11.58 2.27
C SER A 14 4.11 11.81 0.76
N ASP A 15 3.72 13.02 0.36
CA ASP A 15 3.64 13.39 -1.06
C ASP A 15 4.98 13.35 -1.80
N ALA A 16 6.09 13.54 -1.07
CA ALA A 16 7.42 13.42 -1.64
C ALA A 16 7.80 11.94 -1.89
N ASP A 17 7.42 11.06 -0.97
CA ASP A 17 7.82 9.65 -1.00
C ASP A 17 6.92 8.80 -1.90
N ILE A 18 5.65 9.17 -2.08
CA ILE A 18 4.69 8.42 -2.91
C ILE A 18 5.08 8.38 -4.38
N MET A 19 5.87 9.35 -4.85
CA MET A 19 6.41 9.38 -6.20
C MET A 19 7.42 8.27 -6.47
N ASN A 20 8.13 7.82 -5.42
CA ASN A 20 9.12 6.75 -5.50
C ASN A 20 8.51 5.36 -5.29
N LEU A 21 7.19 5.26 -5.04
CA LEU A 21 6.52 3.99 -4.85
C LEU A 21 6.33 3.27 -6.19
N GLU A 22 7.12 2.21 -6.39
CA GLU A 22 6.94 1.28 -7.49
C GLU A 22 5.72 0.37 -7.24
N MET A 23 4.82 0.34 -8.23
CA MET A 23 3.66 -0.55 -8.26
C MET A 23 3.75 -1.38 -9.53
N ALA A 24 4.24 -2.61 -9.42
CA ALA A 24 4.26 -3.54 -10.54
C ALA A 24 2.83 -3.89 -10.96
N THR A 25 2.59 -3.94 -12.27
CA THR A 25 1.30 -4.38 -12.81
C THR A 25 1.18 -5.89 -12.76
N GLY A 26 0.02 -6.39 -12.32
CA GLY A 26 -0.25 -7.83 -12.26
C GLY A 26 0.31 -8.54 -11.03
N GLU A 27 0.87 -7.80 -10.07
CA GLU A 27 1.31 -8.35 -8.79
C GLU A 27 0.24 -8.08 -7.71
N PRO A 28 -0.38 -9.12 -7.12
CA PRO A 28 -1.32 -8.93 -6.04
C PRO A 28 -0.60 -8.53 -4.75
N VAL A 29 -1.10 -7.49 -4.09
CA VAL A 29 -0.60 -7.02 -2.79
C VAL A 29 -1.69 -7.23 -1.74
N VAL A 30 -1.35 -7.92 -0.67
CA VAL A 30 -2.24 -8.21 0.47
C VAL A 30 -1.83 -7.35 1.66
N TYR A 31 -2.81 -6.68 2.26
CA TYR A 31 -2.66 -5.96 3.52
C TYR A 31 -3.49 -6.66 4.58
N ASP A 32 -2.86 -6.98 5.70
CA ASP A 32 -3.56 -7.44 6.89
C ASP A 32 -3.78 -6.24 7.80
N PHE A 33 -5.01 -6.06 8.25
CA PHE A 33 -5.41 -4.97 9.13
C PHE A 33 -5.78 -5.49 10.51
N ASP A 34 -5.54 -4.68 11.53
CA ASP A 34 -6.14 -4.88 12.84
C ASP A 34 -7.62 -4.42 12.87
N GLU A 35 -8.29 -4.61 14.01
CA GLU A 35 -9.68 -4.19 14.21
C GLU A 35 -9.90 -2.67 14.08
N LYS A 36 -8.84 -1.88 14.12
CA LYS A 36 -8.85 -0.42 14.00
C LYS A 36 -8.37 0.07 12.63
N LEU A 37 -8.22 -0.85 11.66
CA LEU A 37 -7.73 -0.57 10.31
C LEU A 37 -6.28 -0.06 10.24
N ASN A 38 -5.46 -0.38 11.24
CA ASN A 38 -4.01 -0.20 11.13
C ASN A 38 -3.40 -1.38 10.38
N VAL A 39 -2.39 -1.11 9.55
CA VAL A 39 -1.66 -2.15 8.82
C VAL A 39 -0.82 -2.97 9.79
N ASN A 40 -1.10 -4.28 9.89
CA ASN A 40 -0.27 -5.24 10.58
C ASN A 40 0.85 -5.79 9.68
N SER A 41 0.52 -6.15 8.42
CA SER A 41 1.48 -6.69 7.46
C SER A 41 1.10 -6.36 6.01
N LYS A 42 2.11 -6.38 5.14
CA LYS A 42 2.00 -6.23 3.69
C LYS A 42 2.81 -7.34 3.02
N ASN A 43 2.17 -8.12 2.16
CA ASN A 43 2.81 -9.22 1.44
C ASN A 43 2.43 -9.20 -0.04
N LYS A 44 3.35 -9.68 -0.89
CA LYS A 44 3.08 -9.97 -2.30
C LYS A 44 2.65 -11.44 -2.40
N LEU A 45 1.58 -11.70 -3.14
CA LEU A 45 1.17 -13.07 -3.44
C LEU A 45 1.87 -13.51 -4.72
N ASP A 46 2.63 -14.60 -4.63
CA ASP A 46 3.21 -15.30 -5.77
C ASP A 46 2.18 -16.24 -6.43
#